data_AF-A0A9D7PQN8-F1
#
_entry.id   AF-A0A9D7PQN8-F1
#
_cell.length_a   1.000
_cell.length_b   1.000
_cell.length_c   1.000
_cell.angle_alpha   90.00
_cell.angle_beta   90.00
_cell.angle_gamma   90.00
#
_symmetry.space_group_name_H-M   'P 1'
#
loop_
_entity.id
_entity.type
_entity.pdbx_description
1 polymer ?
#
loop_
_entity_poly.entity_id
_entity_poly.type
_entity_poly.pdbx_seq_one_letter_code
_entity_poly.pdbx_strand_id
1 'polypeptide(L)'
;MSLAQCIQGQCTNGTGTFVYPSGAKYSGQFVASQIQGLGTLWMNNGNTYSGQWVKNYREGQGKMIFKNGDTYTGSFKRSRLEGKGKMIFAEGGYYEENGKMICPTERASTLMQMEKNMKACCMRV
;
A
#
# COMPACT_ATOMS: atom_id res chain seq x y z
N MET A 1 -18.64 15.61 -13.31
CA MET A 1 -18.78 15.83 -11.86
C MET A 1 -19.28 14.53 -11.23
N SER A 2 -18.39 13.69 -10.68
CA SER A 2 -18.81 12.44 -10.02
C SER A 2 -19.19 12.75 -8.57
N LEU A 3 -20.44 12.50 -8.20
CA LEU A 3 -20.90 12.60 -6.82
C LEU A 3 -20.42 11.37 -6.03
N ALA A 4 -20.18 11.60 -4.72
CA ALA A 4 -19.94 10.52 -3.77
C ALA A 4 -21.13 9.54 -3.81
N GLN A 5 -20.88 8.28 -4.12
CA GLN A 5 -21.98 7.31 -4.21
C GLN A 5 -21.53 5.90 -3.83
N CYS A 6 -22.44 5.18 -3.17
CA CYS A 6 -22.31 3.75 -2.96
C CYS A 6 -22.74 3.04 -4.26
N ILE A 7 -21.80 2.35 -4.92
CA ILE A 7 -22.07 1.66 -6.19
C ILE A 7 -22.52 0.21 -5.97
N GLN A 8 -22.21 -0.38 -4.82
CA GLN A 8 -22.54 -1.78 -4.53
C GLN A 8 -22.55 -2.04 -3.02
N GLY A 9 -23.45 -2.89 -2.55
CA GLY A 9 -23.50 -3.34 -1.16
C GLY A 9 -24.03 -2.29 -0.18
N GLN A 10 -23.71 -2.45 1.10
CA GLN A 10 -24.19 -1.62 2.20
C GLN A 10 -23.07 -0.69 2.69
N CYS A 11 -23.03 0.54 2.18
CA CYS A 11 -22.05 1.56 2.59
C CYS A 11 -22.39 2.26 3.93
N THR A 12 -23.40 1.79 4.67
CA THR A 12 -23.83 2.34 5.96
C THR A 12 -23.46 1.42 7.12
N ASN A 13 -23.87 0.15 7.06
CA ASN A 13 -23.54 -0.90 8.00
C ASN A 13 -23.48 -2.22 7.23
N GLY A 14 -22.27 -2.74 6.97
CA GLY A 14 -22.08 -3.96 6.18
C GLY A 14 -20.86 -3.85 5.29
N THR A 15 -20.82 -4.63 4.21
CA THR A 15 -19.77 -4.52 3.19
C THR A 15 -20.31 -3.83 1.95
N GLY A 16 -19.53 -2.90 1.42
CA GLY A 16 -19.94 -2.11 0.28
C GLY A 16 -18.77 -1.61 -0.54
N THR A 17 -19.10 -0.95 -1.64
CA THR A 17 -18.15 -0.26 -2.50
C THR A 17 -18.63 1.17 -2.69
N PHE A 18 -17.80 2.12 -2.28
CA PHE A 18 -18.06 3.54 -2.28
C PHE A 18 -17.08 4.25 -3.20
N VAL A 19 -17.59 5.13 -4.04
CA VAL A 19 -16.79 5.99 -4.92
C VAL A 19 -16.84 7.41 -4.36
N TYR A 20 -15.67 7.96 -4.07
CA TYR A 20 -15.49 9.33 -3.59
C TYR A 20 -15.59 10.34 -4.75
N PRO A 21 -15.94 11.60 -4.45
CA PRO A 21 -15.98 12.66 -5.47
C PRO A 21 -14.65 12.91 -6.17
N SER A 22 -13.55 12.60 -5.47
CA SER A 22 -12.17 12.69 -6.01
C SER A 22 -11.86 11.64 -7.08
N GLY A 23 -12.75 10.66 -7.29
CA GLY A 23 -12.53 9.50 -8.15
C GLY A 23 -11.89 8.32 -7.43
N ALA A 24 -11.54 8.45 -6.15
CA ALA A 24 -11.08 7.32 -5.35
C ALA A 24 -12.23 6.32 -5.13
N LYS A 25 -11.93 5.03 -5.09
CA LYS A 25 -12.88 3.94 -4.85
C LYS A 25 -12.46 3.20 -3.60
N TYR A 26 -13.38 2.92 -2.69
CA TYR A 26 -13.15 2.06 -1.53
C TYR A 26 -14.09 0.87 -1.59
N SER A 27 -13.60 -0.32 -1.26
CA SER A 27 -14.42 -1.52 -1.09
C SER A 27 -14.01 -2.22 0.20
N GLY A 28 -14.97 -2.45 1.08
CA GLY A 28 -14.68 -3.03 2.39
C GLY A 28 -15.87 -2.90 3.34
N GLN A 29 -15.58 -3.03 4.63
CA GLN A 29 -16.59 -2.91 5.67
C GLN A 29 -16.88 -1.43 6.01
N PHE A 30 -18.14 -1.18 6.34
CA PHE A 30 -18.70 0.08 6.77
C PHE A 30 -19.47 -0.13 8.07
N VAL A 31 -19.29 0.79 9.01
CA VAL A 31 -20.03 0.84 10.27
C VAL A 31 -20.39 2.30 10.54
N ALA A 32 -21.66 2.59 10.75
CA ALA A 32 -22.21 3.94 10.95
C ALA A 32 -21.77 4.93 9.85
N SER A 33 -21.80 4.51 8.59
CA SER A 33 -21.34 5.28 7.41
C SER A 33 -19.85 5.65 7.43
N GLN A 34 -19.05 5.00 8.28
CA GLN A 34 -17.60 5.13 8.33
C GLN A 34 -16.96 3.83 7.84
N ILE A 35 -15.84 3.94 7.13
CA ILE A 35 -15.07 2.75 6.76
C ILE A 35 -14.40 2.17 8.01
N GLN A 36 -14.57 0.87 8.20
CA GLN A 36 -14.04 0.11 9.33
C GLN A 36 -13.65 -1.28 8.87
N GLY A 37 -12.95 -2.04 9.73
CA GLY A 37 -12.58 -3.42 9.46
C GLY A 37 -11.58 -3.54 8.33
N LEU A 38 -11.74 -4.55 7.46
CA LEU A 38 -10.86 -4.76 6.32
C LEU A 38 -11.42 -4.10 5.05
N GLY A 39 -10.56 -3.43 4.31
CA GLY A 39 -10.96 -2.75 3.08
C GLY A 39 -9.80 -2.36 2.19
N THR A 40 -10.13 -2.18 0.91
CA THR A 40 -9.20 -1.75 -0.14
C THR A 40 -9.65 -0.40 -0.70
N LEU A 41 -8.75 0.57 -0.71
CA LEU A 41 -8.91 1.91 -1.26
C LEU A 41 -8.03 2.06 -2.50
N TRP A 42 -8.65 2.24 -3.66
CA TRP A 42 -8.01 2.70 -4.89
C TRP A 42 -8.07 4.22 -4.96
N MET A 43 -6.92 4.86 -4.95
CA MET A 43 -6.78 6.31 -4.99
C MET A 43 -6.72 6.78 -6.46
N ASN A 44 -7.17 8.00 -6.71
CA ASN A 44 -7.16 8.58 -8.06
C ASN A 44 -5.75 8.77 -8.64
N ASN A 45 -4.73 8.86 -7.79
CA ASN A 45 -3.33 8.97 -8.17
C ASN A 45 -2.73 7.64 -8.66
N GLY A 46 -3.51 6.54 -8.64
CA GLY A 46 -3.08 5.19 -9.02
C GLY A 46 -2.52 4.36 -7.86
N ASN A 47 -2.44 4.92 -6.65
CA ASN A 47 -2.04 4.16 -5.48
C ASN A 47 -3.21 3.31 -4.97
N THR A 48 -2.91 2.17 -4.39
CA THR A 48 -3.90 1.26 -3.79
C THR A 48 -3.47 0.92 -2.38
N TYR A 49 -4.37 1.06 -1.41
CA TYR A 49 -4.16 0.60 -0.05
C TYR A 49 -5.11 -0.55 0.25
N SER A 50 -4.64 -1.63 0.85
CA SER A 50 -5.46 -2.74 1.34
C SER A 50 -5.05 -3.07 2.76
N GLY A 51 -5.98 -3.03 3.71
CA GLY A 51 -5.64 -3.28 5.10
C GLY A 51 -6.78 -3.01 6.06
N GLN A 52 -6.43 -2.88 7.32
CA GLN A 52 -7.36 -2.54 8.38
C GLN A 52 -7.68 -1.03 8.42
N TRP A 53 -8.91 -0.74 8.78
CA TRP A 53 -9.52 0.58 8.85
C TRP A 53 -10.29 0.72 10.16
N VAL A 54 -10.15 1.87 10.80
CA VAL A 54 -10.87 2.21 12.03
C VAL A 54 -11.28 3.68 11.94
N LYS A 55 -12.59 3.96 12.00
CA LYS A 55 -13.16 5.32 11.97
C LYS A 55 -12.60 6.19 10.83
N ASN A 56 -12.55 5.65 9.61
CA ASN A 56 -11.95 6.29 8.42
C ASN A 56 -10.41 6.44 8.40
N TYR A 57 -9.71 5.96 9.42
CA TYR A 57 -8.24 5.95 9.44
C TYR A 57 -7.70 4.57 9.12
N ARG A 58 -6.53 4.53 8.47
CA ARG A 58 -5.76 3.28 8.30
C ARG A 58 -5.14 2.93 9.65
N GLU A 59 -5.42 1.74 10.12
CA GLU A 59 -5.02 1.24 11.45
C GLU A 59 -4.58 -0.21 11.28
N GLY A 60 -3.72 -0.73 12.15
CA GLY A 60 -3.29 -2.13 12.11
C GLY A 60 -2.43 -2.47 10.90
N GLN A 61 -2.49 -3.71 10.43
CA GLN A 61 -1.68 -4.16 9.29
C GLN A 61 -2.30 -3.73 7.96
N GLY A 62 -1.46 -3.25 7.04
CA GLY A 62 -1.89 -2.84 5.72
C GLY A 62 -0.78 -2.98 4.67
N LYS A 63 -1.20 -2.99 3.42
CA LYS A 63 -0.37 -3.01 2.22
C LYS A 63 -0.72 -1.81 1.36
N MET A 64 0.25 -0.96 1.06
CA MET A 64 0.13 0.17 0.17
C MET A 64 0.96 -0.10 -1.09
N ILE A 65 0.29 -0.16 -2.24
CA ILE A 65 0.89 -0.27 -3.56
C ILE A 65 0.86 1.13 -4.17
N PHE A 66 2.00 1.60 -4.62
CA PHE A 66 2.17 2.89 -5.27
C PHE A 66 2.08 2.70 -6.78
N LYS A 67 1.69 3.77 -7.50
CA LYS A 67 1.58 3.75 -8.96
C LYS A 67 2.89 3.40 -9.67
N ASN A 68 4.03 3.73 -9.07
CA ASN A 68 5.36 3.37 -9.59
C ASN A 68 5.69 1.87 -9.45
N GLY A 69 4.81 1.07 -8.81
CA GLY A 69 4.99 -0.35 -8.56
C GLY A 69 5.57 -0.65 -7.18
N ASP A 70 5.99 0.37 -6.43
CA ASP A 70 6.48 0.17 -5.07
C ASP A 70 5.38 -0.36 -4.17
N THR A 71 5.74 -1.14 -3.18
CA THR A 71 4.82 -1.81 -2.28
C THR A 71 5.33 -1.72 -0.85
N TYR A 72 4.61 -0.99 -0.01
CA TYR A 72 4.80 -1.01 1.44
C TYR A 72 3.85 -2.01 2.08
N THR A 73 4.32 -2.83 3.02
CA THR A 73 3.49 -3.69 3.87
C THR A 73 3.93 -3.52 5.31
N GLY A 74 3.03 -3.13 6.21
CA GLY A 74 3.38 -2.94 7.60
C GLY A 74 2.24 -2.44 8.46
N SER A 75 2.59 -2.05 9.68
CA SER A 75 1.65 -1.49 10.64
C SER A 75 1.38 0.00 10.36
N PHE A 76 0.11 0.37 10.53
CA PHE A 76 -0.43 1.71 10.41
C PHE A 76 -1.15 2.07 11.71
N LYS A 77 -1.09 3.35 12.10
CA LYS A 77 -1.87 3.89 13.20
C LYS A 77 -2.30 5.29 12.84
N ARG A 78 -3.61 5.56 12.88
CA ARG A 78 -4.17 6.86 12.47
C ARG A 78 -3.63 7.38 11.13
N SER A 79 -3.55 6.52 10.12
CA SER A 79 -3.00 6.84 8.79
C SER A 79 -1.51 7.16 8.72
N ARG A 80 -0.76 6.98 9.82
CA ARG A 80 0.71 7.06 9.82
C ARG A 80 1.29 5.65 9.79
N LEU A 81 2.45 5.52 9.15
CA LEU A 81 3.26 4.31 9.22
C LEU A 81 3.80 4.22 10.65
N GLU A 82 3.44 3.16 11.38
CA GLU A 82 3.88 3.02 12.78
C GLU A 82 4.19 1.55 13.06
N GLY A 83 5.43 1.26 13.41
CA GLY A 83 5.89 -0.08 13.75
C GLY A 83 6.73 -0.71 12.64
N LYS A 84 6.60 -2.02 12.48
CA LYS A 84 7.44 -2.82 11.59
C LYS A 84 6.84 -2.81 10.19
N GLY A 85 7.61 -2.39 9.20
CA GLY A 85 7.17 -2.32 7.82
C GLY A 85 8.23 -2.78 6.83
N LYS A 86 7.78 -3.41 5.74
CA LYS A 86 8.59 -3.79 4.59
C LYS A 86 8.19 -2.97 3.38
N MET A 87 9.10 -2.15 2.86
CA MET A 87 8.96 -1.49 1.57
C MET A 87 9.64 -2.34 0.51
N ILE A 88 9.02 -2.51 -0.65
CA ILE A 88 9.54 -3.20 -1.81
C ILE A 88 9.49 -2.21 -2.96
N PHE A 89 10.61 -1.90 -3.57
CA PHE A 89 10.71 -1.03 -4.74
C PHE A 89 10.49 -1.83 -6.01
N ALA A 90 9.77 -1.25 -6.97
CA ALA A 90 9.55 -1.86 -8.27
C ALA A 90 10.85 -2.21 -9.00
N GLU A 91 11.91 -1.43 -8.74
CA GLU A 91 13.26 -1.60 -9.28
C GLU A 91 14.04 -2.77 -8.63
N GLY A 92 13.40 -3.52 -7.72
CA GLY A 92 13.90 -4.80 -7.20
C GLY A 92 14.40 -4.77 -5.75
N GLY A 93 14.25 -3.65 -5.04
CA GLY A 93 14.76 -3.46 -3.67
C GLY A 93 13.79 -3.68 -2.56
N TYR A 94 14.27 -3.95 -1.35
CA TYR A 94 13.40 -3.92 -0.19
C TYR A 94 14.08 -3.40 1.07
N TYR A 95 13.28 -2.75 1.89
CA TYR A 95 13.65 -2.16 3.17
C TYR A 95 12.75 -2.77 4.24
N GLU A 96 13.32 -3.23 5.36
CA GLU A 96 12.54 -3.76 6.49
C GLU A 96 12.91 -3.03 7.78
N GLU A 97 11.91 -2.40 8.40
CA GLU A 97 12.05 -1.65 9.65
C GLU A 97 12.03 -2.61 10.85
N ASN A 98 13.14 -3.35 10.98
CA ASN A 98 13.66 -4.05 12.18
C ASN A 98 15.17 -4.30 12.08
N GLY A 99 15.86 -3.56 11.22
CA GLY A 99 17.33 -3.51 11.21
C GLY A 99 18.03 -4.45 10.22
N LYS A 100 17.40 -4.85 9.10
CA LYS A 100 18.17 -5.43 8.00
C LYS A 100 17.63 -5.06 6.63
N MET A 101 18.40 -4.22 5.96
CA MET A 101 18.21 -3.77 4.59
C MET A 101 18.90 -4.74 3.63
N ILE A 102 18.24 -5.11 2.54
CA ILE A 102 18.88 -5.83 1.42
C ILE A 102 18.44 -5.14 0.12
N CYS A 103 19.40 -4.44 -0.47
CA CYS A 103 19.31 -3.89 -1.81
C CYS A 103 19.52 -5.00 -2.85
N PRO A 104 18.90 -4.93 -4.02
CA PRO A 104 19.53 -5.29 -5.27
C PRO A 104 20.62 -4.23 -5.49
N THR A 105 21.84 -4.57 -5.15
CA THR A 105 22.99 -4.17 -5.96
C THR A 105 22.59 -4.15 -7.46
N GLU A 106 22.75 -3.10 -8.26
CA GLU A 106 23.51 -1.85 -8.17
C GLU A 106 22.96 -0.82 -9.19
N ARG A 107 22.88 0.47 -8.82
CA ARG A 107 23.38 1.62 -9.62
C ARG A 107 22.76 2.94 -9.13
N ALA A 108 23.48 3.62 -8.25
CA ALA A 108 23.69 5.06 -8.29
C ALA A 108 24.62 5.38 -7.11
N SER A 109 25.85 5.86 -7.27
CA SER A 109 26.40 6.58 -8.40
C SER A 109 27.83 6.95 -8.03
N THR A 110 28.83 6.15 -8.40
CA THR A 110 30.19 6.62 -8.71
C THR A 110 30.97 5.46 -9.29
N LEU A 111 31.52 5.71 -10.48
CA LEU A 111 32.43 4.86 -11.26
C LEU A 111 31.76 3.80 -12.14
N MET A 112 31.88 4.04 -13.44
CA MET A 112 32.30 3.02 -14.39
C MET A 112 33.05 1.89 -13.68
N GLN A 113 32.49 0.68 -13.62
CA GLN A 113 33.05 -0.51 -14.24
C GLN A 113 32.14 -1.72 -13.96
N MET A 114 32.13 -2.64 -14.92
CA MET A 114 31.68 -4.02 -14.81
C MET A 114 30.19 -4.26 -15.11
N GLU A 115 29.92 -4.15 -16.41
CA GLU A 115 29.10 -5.12 -17.13
C GLU A 115 29.39 -6.56 -16.64
N LYS A 116 28.58 -7.09 -15.71
CA LYS A 116 28.16 -8.49 -15.62
C LYS A 116 27.52 -8.73 -14.26
N ASN A 117 26.37 -9.40 -14.29
CA ASN A 117 25.71 -10.10 -13.17
C ASN A 117 24.47 -9.42 -12.58
N MET A 118 23.52 -9.20 -13.49
CA MET A 118 22.07 -9.40 -13.34
C MET A 118 21.72 -10.80 -12.74
N LYS A 119 22.25 -11.17 -11.57
CA LYS A 119 22.06 -12.52 -10.98
C LYS A 119 22.07 -12.59 -9.45
N ALA A 120 21.81 -11.50 -8.73
CA ALA A 120 21.91 -11.46 -7.26
C ALA A 120 20.60 -11.19 -6.49
N CYS A 121 19.44 -11.09 -7.16
CA CYS A 121 18.17 -10.88 -6.46
C CYS A 121 17.42 -12.19 -6.11
N CYS A 122 17.99 -13.36 -6.46
CA CYS A 122 17.43 -14.68 -6.21
C CYS A 122 18.56 -15.71 -6.02
N MET A 123 19.08 -15.87 -4.79
CA MET A 123 19.66 -17.13 -4.26
C MET A 123 20.49 -16.86 -2.99
N ARG A 124 20.02 -17.36 -1.85
CA ARG A 124 20.75 -18.25 -0.91
C ARG A 124 19.96 -18.37 0.40
N VAL A 125 19.12 -19.41 0.46
CA VAL A 125 19.16 -20.32 1.61
C VAL A 125 20.44 -21.14 1.48
#